data_AF-A0A011UHI5-F1
#
_entry.id   AF-A0A011UHI5-F1
#
_cell.length_a   1.000
_cell.length_b   1.000
_cell.length_c   1.000
_cell.angle_alpha   90.00
_cell.angle_beta   90.00
_cell.angle_gamma   90.00
#
_symmetry.space_group_name_H-M   'P 1'
#
loop_
_entity.id
_entity.type
_entity.pdbx_description
1 polymer ?
#
loop_
_entity_poly.entity_id
_entity_poly.type
_entity_poly.pdbx_seq_one_letter_code
_entity_poly.pdbx_strand_id
1 'polypeptide(L)'
;MKSFKKIISGVTALTLACGLSLTASAELKAGDYKAYKGAGYMAKYEVLSVKDGKSTVKVTLKNTTKKKINNWAVRFVNYGNIESVKNGKLFSPDYWMFRIIKDDGTNGSVAPNECVSFSFTMTDPGNSSDIPEGITVYSDLDKSNSVKDLNKTAFACYNGIDQILNDYKAKGVSFDECFKNGVFANLNSKDGMKTGFNYKYRSETDREINALASMFSRGNISVYVGRTEIDGKDTYFVQVKDNRTGKVGQYPHPTDGTAEWGKLDLDAPLYNTNYSESNLDLAASDAHNCVEDYLKAEGLDYQSLLENDDFQAASKDGLKIDMKASLTGCDKIINDKLKFNYEGMIVYVSKMPSNKYVFWTDFMVQTKDPATGKTGQDPQPELVLR
;
A
#
# COMPACT_ATOMS: atom_id res chain seq x y z
N MET A 1 -51.88 -31.84 13.59
CA MET A 1 -51.18 -30.54 13.65
C MET A 1 -49.84 -30.66 12.95
N LYS A 2 -49.64 -29.97 11.83
CA LYS A 2 -48.34 -29.90 11.14
C LYS A 2 -47.45 -28.90 11.90
N SER A 3 -46.29 -29.35 12.39
CA SER A 3 -45.30 -28.48 13.03
C SER A 3 -44.63 -27.62 11.95
N PHE A 4 -44.88 -26.31 12.02
CA PHE A 4 -44.11 -25.32 11.26
C PHE A 4 -42.68 -25.31 11.80
N LYS A 5 -41.75 -25.99 11.12
CA LYS A 5 -40.31 -25.69 11.26
C LYS A 5 -40.11 -24.24 10.82
N LYS A 6 -39.93 -23.33 11.78
CA LYS A 6 -39.56 -21.93 11.51
C LYS A 6 -38.22 -21.94 10.76
N ILE A 7 -38.27 -21.65 9.46
CA ILE A 7 -37.09 -21.32 8.68
C ILE A 7 -36.59 -19.98 9.24
N ILE A 8 -35.60 -20.03 10.12
CA ILE A 8 -34.87 -18.83 10.54
C ILE A 8 -34.15 -18.35 9.28
N SER A 9 -34.72 -17.33 8.62
CA SER A 9 -34.13 -16.74 7.43
C SER A 9 -32.70 -16.26 7.76
N GLY A 10 -31.76 -16.41 6.82
CA GLY A 10 -30.37 -15.98 7.01
C GLY A 10 -30.21 -14.49 7.41
N VAL A 11 -31.25 -13.68 7.19
CA VAL A 11 -31.35 -12.26 7.59
C VAL A 11 -31.36 -12.10 9.12
N THR A 12 -32.06 -12.98 9.84
CA THR A 12 -32.16 -12.93 11.31
C THR A 12 -30.86 -13.43 11.94
N ALA A 13 -30.26 -14.49 11.38
CA ALA A 13 -29.01 -15.07 11.91
C ALA A 13 -27.81 -14.11 11.78
N LEU A 14 -27.67 -13.38 10.67
CA LEU A 14 -26.56 -12.42 10.53
C LEU A 14 -26.71 -11.20 11.47
N THR A 15 -27.95 -10.79 11.74
CA THR A 15 -28.24 -9.68 12.66
C THR A 15 -28.08 -10.12 14.12
N LEU A 16 -28.40 -11.38 14.45
CA LEU A 16 -28.19 -11.98 15.77
C LEU A 16 -26.72 -12.33 16.06
N ALA A 17 -25.95 -12.72 15.05
CA ALA A 17 -24.50 -12.98 15.16
C ALA A 17 -23.68 -11.74 15.55
N CYS A 18 -24.24 -10.53 15.43
CA CYS A 18 -23.60 -9.30 15.88
C CYS A 18 -23.71 -9.05 17.40
N GLY A 19 -24.45 -9.89 18.14
CA GLY A 19 -24.62 -9.76 19.60
C GLY A 19 -23.84 -10.79 20.42
N LEU A 20 -23.16 -11.76 19.79
CA LEU A 20 -22.42 -12.81 20.49
C LEU A 20 -20.97 -12.80 20.02
N SER A 21 -20.10 -12.18 20.81
CA SER A 21 -18.66 -12.38 20.72
C SER A 21 -18.34 -13.83 21.10
N LEU A 22 -17.75 -14.61 20.18
CA LEU A 22 -17.08 -15.84 20.56
C LEU A 22 -15.69 -15.51 21.12
N THR A 23 -15.28 -16.32 22.09
CA THR A 23 -13.96 -16.32 22.73
C THR A 23 -12.88 -16.61 21.69
N ALA A 24 -11.78 -15.87 21.74
CA ALA A 24 -10.59 -16.16 20.96
C ALA A 24 -10.12 -17.60 21.27
N SER A 25 -10.15 -18.47 20.27
CA SER A 25 -9.58 -19.82 20.31
C SER A 25 -8.40 -19.82 19.36
N ALA A 26 -7.26 -20.37 19.78
CA ALA A 26 -6.01 -20.41 19.03
C ALA A 26 -6.00 -21.46 17.88
N GLU A 27 -7.17 -22.02 17.56
CA GLU A 27 -7.36 -23.11 16.61
C GLU A 27 -8.76 -22.97 15.98
N LEU A 28 -8.88 -23.12 14.65
CA LEU A 28 -10.17 -23.16 13.97
C LEU A 28 -10.92 -24.44 14.33
N LYS A 29 -12.21 -24.32 14.61
CA LYS A 29 -13.13 -25.44 14.81
C LYS A 29 -14.33 -25.29 13.89
N ALA A 30 -14.85 -26.44 13.43
CA ALA A 30 -16.09 -26.46 12.68
C ALA A 30 -17.22 -25.82 13.52
N GLY A 31 -17.91 -24.84 12.94
CA GLY A 31 -18.93 -24.04 13.63
C GLY A 31 -18.43 -22.70 14.16
N ASP A 32 -17.12 -22.46 14.23
CA ASP A 32 -16.59 -21.16 14.61
C ASP A 32 -16.99 -20.10 13.58
N TYR A 33 -17.30 -18.90 14.07
CA TYR A 33 -17.63 -17.79 13.19
C TYR A 33 -17.27 -16.43 13.78
N LYS A 34 -17.13 -15.44 12.91
CA LYS A 34 -17.03 -14.02 13.30
C LYS A 34 -17.81 -13.15 12.33
N ALA A 35 -18.48 -12.16 12.89
CA ALA A 35 -19.19 -11.13 12.13
C ALA A 35 -18.32 -9.87 12.04
N TYR A 36 -18.39 -9.21 10.89
CA TYR A 36 -17.67 -7.97 10.60
C TYR A 36 -18.67 -6.93 10.11
N LYS A 37 -18.47 -5.70 10.55
CA LYS A 37 -19.23 -4.54 10.08
C LYS A 37 -18.28 -3.60 9.35
N GLY A 38 -18.66 -3.19 8.15
CA GLY A 38 -17.92 -2.19 7.40
C GLY A 38 -18.83 -1.15 6.78
N ALA A 39 -18.24 -0.25 6.00
CA ALA A 39 -19.00 0.81 5.33
C ALA A 39 -19.88 0.22 4.22
N GLY A 40 -21.19 0.13 4.48
CA GLY A 40 -22.18 -0.36 3.50
C GLY A 40 -22.31 -1.87 3.39
N TYR A 41 -21.67 -2.63 4.29
CA TYR A 41 -21.83 -4.07 4.32
C TYR A 41 -21.74 -4.65 5.74
N MET A 42 -22.24 -5.88 5.88
CA MET A 42 -21.88 -6.79 6.96
C MET A 42 -21.34 -8.08 6.34
N ALA A 43 -20.38 -8.72 7.00
CA ALA A 43 -19.85 -10.01 6.56
C ALA A 43 -19.87 -11.01 7.72
N LYS A 44 -20.11 -12.29 7.44
CA LYS A 44 -19.89 -13.40 8.36
C LYS A 44 -18.89 -14.36 7.75
N TYR A 45 -17.83 -14.65 8.49
CA TYR A 45 -16.88 -15.72 8.22
C TYR A 45 -17.26 -16.91 9.10
N GLU A 46 -17.52 -18.06 8.49
CA GLU A 46 -18.01 -19.26 9.18
C GLU A 46 -17.19 -20.48 8.74
N VAL A 47 -16.59 -21.16 9.69
CA VAL A 47 -15.83 -22.40 9.47
C VAL A 47 -16.82 -23.55 9.33
N LEU A 48 -16.91 -24.12 8.13
CA LEU A 48 -17.81 -25.23 7.83
C LEU A 48 -17.21 -26.58 8.23
N SER A 49 -15.91 -26.75 8.04
CA SER A 49 -15.20 -28.00 8.38
C SER A 49 -13.71 -27.77 8.55
N VAL A 50 -13.10 -28.51 9.48
CA VAL A 50 -11.65 -28.67 9.62
C VAL A 50 -11.37 -30.16 9.58
N LYS A 51 -10.68 -30.63 8.53
CA LYS A 51 -10.38 -32.06 8.34
C LYS A 51 -9.20 -32.26 7.41
N ASP A 52 -8.42 -33.31 7.63
CA ASP A 52 -7.32 -33.73 6.75
C ASP A 52 -6.32 -32.61 6.44
N GLY A 53 -6.02 -31.77 7.44
CA GLY A 53 -5.14 -30.60 7.28
C GLY A 53 -5.71 -29.51 6.37
N LYS A 54 -7.04 -29.44 6.24
CA LYS A 54 -7.75 -28.45 5.41
C LYS A 54 -8.92 -27.84 6.15
N SER A 55 -9.12 -26.55 5.91
CA SER A 55 -10.23 -25.77 6.46
C SER A 55 -11.12 -25.26 5.34
N THR A 56 -12.44 -25.51 5.45
CA THR A 56 -13.45 -24.99 4.52
C THR A 56 -14.26 -23.92 5.20
N VAL A 57 -14.36 -22.77 4.56
CA VAL A 57 -14.98 -21.56 5.11
C VAL A 57 -16.06 -21.07 4.17
N LYS A 58 -17.16 -20.58 4.75
CA LYS A 58 -18.19 -19.80 4.05
C LYS A 58 -18.11 -18.35 4.49
N VAL A 59 -18.10 -17.46 3.51
CA VAL A 59 -18.25 -16.02 3.75
C VAL A 59 -19.60 -15.58 3.21
N THR A 60 -20.40 -14.94 4.06
CA THR A 60 -21.69 -14.35 3.70
C THR A 60 -21.60 -12.84 3.80
N LEU A 61 -21.91 -12.12 2.72
CA LEU A 61 -21.96 -10.67 2.67
C LEU A 61 -23.41 -10.21 2.64
N LYS A 62 -23.76 -9.20 3.44
CA LYS A 62 -25.04 -8.49 3.38
C LYS A 62 -24.82 -7.06 2.94
N ASN A 63 -25.56 -6.62 1.93
CA ASN A 63 -25.59 -5.22 1.54
C ASN A 63 -26.41 -4.42 2.54
N THR A 64 -25.79 -3.47 3.25
CA THR A 64 -26.49 -2.59 4.21
C THR A 64 -26.74 -1.19 3.66
N THR A 65 -26.38 -0.95 2.39
CA THR A 65 -26.68 0.31 1.71
C THR A 65 -28.07 0.31 1.07
N LYS A 66 -28.50 1.50 0.63
CA LYS A 66 -29.70 1.68 -0.21
C LYS A 66 -29.43 1.46 -1.71
N LYS A 67 -28.16 1.27 -2.11
CA LYS A 67 -27.77 1.06 -3.51
C LYS A 67 -27.45 -0.41 -3.75
N LYS A 68 -27.59 -0.86 -4.98
CA LYS A 68 -27.10 -2.19 -5.40
C LYS A 68 -25.57 -2.21 -5.31
N ILE A 69 -25.00 -3.27 -4.73
CA ILE A 69 -23.58 -3.59 -4.85
C ILE A 69 -23.38 -4.36 -6.16
N ASN A 70 -22.40 -3.96 -6.96
CA ASN A 70 -21.94 -4.70 -8.12
C ASN A 70 -20.48 -5.12 -7.93
N ASN A 71 -20.10 -6.25 -8.52
CA ASN A 71 -18.73 -6.77 -8.59
C ASN A 71 -18.03 -6.80 -7.23
N TRP A 72 -18.68 -7.43 -6.25
CA TRP A 72 -18.12 -7.53 -4.91
C TRP A 72 -16.77 -8.28 -4.92
N ALA A 73 -15.88 -7.86 -4.02
CA ALA A 73 -14.65 -8.56 -3.69
C ALA A 73 -14.38 -8.47 -2.18
N VAL A 74 -13.74 -9.47 -1.62
CA VAL A 74 -13.50 -9.61 -0.18
C VAL A 74 -12.04 -9.89 0.05
N ARG A 75 -11.40 -9.00 0.81
CA ARG A 75 -10.03 -9.15 1.29
C ARG A 75 -10.01 -9.58 2.74
N PHE A 76 -9.13 -10.53 3.05
CA PHE A 76 -8.85 -10.98 4.40
C PHE A 76 -7.40 -11.49 4.47
N VAL A 77 -6.84 -11.52 5.69
CA VAL A 77 -5.53 -12.14 5.93
C VAL A 77 -5.71 -13.65 6.00
N ASN A 78 -4.84 -14.39 5.32
CA ASN A 78 -4.83 -15.85 5.39
C ASN A 78 -3.45 -16.39 5.01
N TYR A 79 -2.93 -17.31 5.83
CA TYR A 79 -1.62 -17.93 5.63
C TYR A 79 -1.69 -19.24 4.85
N GLY A 80 -2.88 -19.84 4.74
CA GLY A 80 -3.13 -21.03 3.94
C GLY A 80 -3.14 -20.75 2.44
N ASN A 81 -2.85 -21.77 1.66
CA ASN A 81 -3.06 -21.79 0.22
C ASN A 81 -4.54 -22.10 -0.05
N ILE A 82 -5.22 -21.24 -0.80
CA ILE A 82 -6.60 -21.45 -1.22
C ILE A 82 -6.59 -22.44 -2.38
N GLU A 83 -7.06 -23.66 -2.13
CA GLU A 83 -7.07 -24.75 -3.13
C GLU A 83 -8.32 -24.72 -4.01
N SER A 84 -9.44 -24.22 -3.50
CA SER A 84 -10.67 -24.12 -4.26
C SER A 84 -11.61 -23.03 -3.76
N VAL A 85 -12.42 -22.49 -4.67
CA VAL A 85 -13.45 -21.48 -4.39
C VAL A 85 -14.75 -21.87 -5.09
N LYS A 86 -15.89 -21.69 -4.42
CA LYS A 86 -17.25 -21.85 -4.98
C LYS A 86 -18.02 -20.54 -4.87
N ASN A 87 -18.80 -20.22 -5.90
CA ASN A 87 -19.58 -18.98 -6.02
C ASN A 87 -18.72 -17.70 -5.90
N GLY A 88 -17.49 -17.79 -6.38
CA GLY A 88 -16.47 -16.76 -6.33
C GLY A 88 -15.19 -17.26 -7.01
N LYS A 89 -14.21 -16.38 -7.16
CA LYS A 89 -12.89 -16.70 -7.70
C LYS A 89 -11.78 -15.96 -6.96
N LEU A 90 -10.64 -16.62 -6.82
CA LEU A 90 -9.43 -16.00 -6.30
C LEU A 90 -8.95 -14.91 -7.27
N PHE A 91 -8.54 -13.77 -6.73
CA PHE A 91 -8.05 -12.62 -7.47
C PHE A 91 -6.62 -12.22 -7.08
N SER A 92 -6.25 -12.40 -5.81
CA SER A 92 -4.91 -12.07 -5.32
C SER A 92 -3.86 -13.03 -5.92
N PRO A 93 -2.65 -12.55 -6.25
CA PRO A 93 -1.51 -13.41 -6.59
C PRO A 93 -1.11 -14.30 -5.41
N ASP A 94 -0.43 -15.42 -5.69
CA ASP A 94 -0.13 -16.47 -4.71
C ASP A 94 0.80 -16.00 -3.56
N TYR A 95 1.62 -14.96 -3.80
CA TYR A 95 2.67 -14.49 -2.90
C TYR A 95 2.26 -13.46 -1.82
N TRP A 96 0.96 -13.27 -1.60
CA TRP A 96 0.47 -12.22 -0.70
C TRP A 96 -0.27 -12.77 0.52
N MET A 97 0.12 -12.30 1.72
CA MET A 97 -0.59 -12.56 2.99
C MET A 97 -2.07 -12.14 2.97
N PHE A 98 -2.43 -11.25 2.04
CA PHE A 98 -3.81 -10.86 1.80
C PHE A 98 -4.40 -11.70 0.67
N ARG A 99 -5.49 -12.41 0.96
CA ARG A 99 -6.27 -13.11 -0.05
C ARG A 99 -7.45 -12.26 -0.48
N ILE A 100 -7.75 -12.26 -1.77
CA ILE A 100 -8.91 -11.57 -2.33
C ILE A 100 -9.75 -12.57 -3.11
N ILE A 101 -10.98 -12.77 -2.65
CA ILE A 101 -11.99 -13.53 -3.39
C ILE A 101 -13.04 -12.57 -3.90
N LYS A 102 -13.35 -12.64 -5.19
CA LYS A 102 -14.33 -11.78 -5.86
C LYS A 102 -15.45 -12.60 -6.49
N ASP A 103 -16.49 -11.90 -6.93
CA ASP A 103 -17.55 -12.48 -7.73
C ASP A 103 -16.99 -13.25 -8.94
N ASP A 104 -17.62 -14.37 -9.28
CA ASP A 104 -17.25 -15.19 -10.44
C ASP A 104 -17.95 -14.74 -11.74
N GLY A 105 -18.80 -13.71 -11.67
CA GLY A 105 -19.65 -13.22 -12.75
C GLY A 105 -21.10 -13.72 -12.68
N THR A 106 -21.43 -14.66 -11.79
CA THR A 106 -22.79 -15.22 -11.66
C THR A 106 -23.62 -14.57 -10.55
N ASN A 107 -22.94 -14.01 -9.54
CA ASN A 107 -23.56 -13.48 -8.33
C ASN A 107 -23.03 -12.09 -7.92
N GLY A 108 -22.49 -11.34 -8.88
CA GLY A 108 -21.84 -10.04 -8.61
C GLY A 108 -22.78 -8.92 -8.18
N SER A 109 -24.09 -9.04 -8.42
CA SER A 109 -25.11 -8.03 -8.08
C SER A 109 -25.85 -8.39 -6.79
N VAL A 110 -25.72 -7.54 -5.75
CA VAL A 110 -26.38 -7.71 -4.46
C VAL A 110 -27.30 -6.51 -4.18
N ALA A 111 -28.61 -6.73 -4.19
CA ALA A 111 -29.60 -5.68 -3.94
C ALA A 111 -29.54 -5.18 -2.47
N PRO A 112 -30.11 -4.00 -2.15
CA PRO A 112 -30.21 -3.54 -0.76
C PRO A 112 -30.81 -4.59 0.17
N ASN A 113 -30.20 -4.79 1.33
CA ASN A 113 -30.57 -5.79 2.36
C ASN A 113 -30.45 -7.27 1.96
N GLU A 114 -30.07 -7.57 0.72
CA GLU A 114 -29.83 -8.94 0.27
C GLU A 114 -28.44 -9.43 0.66
N CYS A 115 -28.29 -10.76 0.62
CA CYS A 115 -27.04 -11.44 0.91
C CYS A 115 -26.49 -12.19 -0.30
N VAL A 116 -25.16 -12.29 -0.37
CA VAL A 116 -24.44 -13.22 -1.25
C VAL A 116 -23.50 -14.07 -0.42
N SER A 117 -23.15 -15.26 -0.90
CA SER A 117 -22.17 -16.11 -0.22
C SER A 117 -21.25 -16.81 -1.21
N PHE A 118 -20.00 -16.97 -0.78
CA PHE A 118 -19.03 -17.85 -1.40
C PHE A 118 -18.42 -18.76 -0.34
N SER A 119 -17.78 -19.83 -0.78
CA SER A 119 -16.99 -20.69 0.10
C SER A 119 -15.64 -20.99 -0.51
N PHE A 120 -14.64 -21.21 0.32
CA PHE A 120 -13.32 -21.62 -0.13
C PHE A 120 -12.74 -22.68 0.80
N THR A 121 -11.86 -23.51 0.26
CA THR A 121 -11.08 -24.49 1.01
C THR A 121 -9.62 -24.09 0.95
N MET A 122 -8.96 -24.12 2.10
CA MET A 122 -7.55 -23.77 2.25
C MET A 122 -6.76 -24.90 2.91
N THR A 123 -5.46 -24.94 2.65
CA THR A 123 -4.52 -25.74 3.44
C THR A 123 -4.45 -25.17 4.86
N ASP A 124 -4.53 -26.05 5.84
CA ASP A 124 -4.44 -25.72 7.26
C ASP A 124 -3.70 -26.84 8.03
N PRO A 125 -2.43 -27.09 7.68
CA PRO A 125 -1.64 -28.12 8.34
C PRO A 125 -1.46 -27.77 9.82
N GLY A 126 -1.77 -28.74 10.69
CA GLY A 126 -1.67 -28.56 12.14
C GLY A 126 -2.73 -27.63 12.75
N ASN A 127 -3.77 -27.25 12.01
CA ASN A 127 -4.84 -26.37 12.48
C ASN A 127 -4.32 -25.01 13.01
N SER A 128 -3.35 -24.45 12.31
CA SER A 128 -2.62 -23.24 12.70
C SER A 128 -3.22 -21.95 12.14
N SER A 129 -4.27 -22.07 11.31
CA SER A 129 -5.00 -20.92 10.80
C SER A 129 -5.92 -20.35 11.87
N ASP A 130 -6.18 -19.04 11.77
CA ASP A 130 -7.09 -18.33 12.65
C ASP A 130 -8.24 -17.67 11.87
N ILE A 131 -9.30 -17.30 12.58
CA ILE A 131 -10.32 -16.41 12.03
C ILE A 131 -9.67 -15.05 11.76
N PRO A 132 -9.79 -14.48 10.54
CA PRO A 132 -9.15 -13.21 10.23
C PRO A 132 -9.54 -12.10 11.21
N GLU A 133 -8.56 -11.31 11.67
CA GLU A 133 -8.83 -10.18 12.55
C GLU A 133 -9.81 -9.19 11.91
N GLY A 134 -9.66 -8.96 10.59
CA GLY A 134 -10.50 -8.07 9.80
C GLY A 134 -10.85 -8.65 8.43
N ILE A 135 -12.02 -8.23 7.93
CA ILE A 135 -12.48 -8.46 6.57
C ILE A 135 -12.85 -7.13 5.93
N THR A 136 -12.29 -6.88 4.75
CA THR A 136 -12.61 -5.69 3.95
C THR A 136 -13.39 -6.09 2.71
N VAL A 137 -14.60 -5.56 2.54
CA VAL A 137 -15.38 -5.72 1.31
C VAL A 137 -15.14 -4.53 0.40
N TYR A 138 -14.76 -4.86 -0.82
CA TYR A 138 -14.65 -3.98 -1.96
C TYR A 138 -15.87 -4.20 -2.86
N SER A 139 -16.35 -3.13 -3.46
CA SER A 139 -17.48 -3.16 -4.37
C SER A 139 -17.41 -1.92 -5.24
N ASP A 140 -17.99 -2.02 -6.44
CA ASP A 140 -18.26 -0.87 -7.29
C ASP A 140 -19.47 -0.09 -6.75
N LEU A 141 -19.45 0.22 -5.46
CA LEU A 141 -20.26 1.31 -4.93
C LEU A 141 -19.67 2.59 -5.54
N ASP A 142 -20.52 3.46 -6.10
CA ASP A 142 -20.11 4.76 -6.68
C ASP A 142 -19.35 5.65 -5.66
N LYS A 143 -18.09 5.33 -5.39
CA LYS A 143 -17.27 5.97 -4.36
C LYS A 143 -15.94 6.36 -4.99
N SER A 144 -15.59 7.62 -4.80
CA SER A 144 -14.31 8.17 -5.20
C SER A 144 -13.23 7.79 -4.21
N ASN A 145 -12.01 7.75 -4.73
CA ASN A 145 -10.82 7.54 -3.91
C ASN A 145 -10.36 8.88 -3.33
N SER A 146 -9.78 8.83 -2.13
CA SER A 146 -9.07 9.99 -1.61
C SER A 146 -7.75 10.16 -2.37
N VAL A 147 -7.19 11.37 -2.40
CA VAL A 147 -5.88 11.61 -3.02
C VAL A 147 -4.79 10.77 -2.34
N LYS A 148 -4.88 10.63 -1.00
CA LYS A 148 -4.02 9.73 -0.22
C LYS A 148 -4.04 8.29 -0.75
N ASP A 149 -5.23 7.76 -1.03
CA ASP A 149 -5.37 6.40 -1.56
C ASP A 149 -4.80 6.30 -2.97
N LEU A 150 -4.99 7.33 -3.82
CA LEU A 150 -4.42 7.38 -5.17
C LEU A 150 -2.89 7.39 -5.14
N ASN A 151 -2.26 8.24 -4.34
CA ASN A 151 -0.80 8.28 -4.17
C ASN A 151 -0.27 6.95 -3.60
N LYS A 152 -0.96 6.38 -2.60
CA LYS A 152 -0.59 5.06 -2.07
C LYS A 152 -0.69 3.96 -3.13
N THR A 153 -1.69 4.04 -3.99
CA THR A 153 -1.86 3.11 -5.11
C THR A 153 -0.75 3.29 -6.14
N ALA A 154 -0.39 4.53 -6.48
CA ALA A 154 0.72 4.83 -7.38
C ALA A 154 2.05 4.27 -6.86
N PHE A 155 2.34 4.48 -5.57
CA PHE A 155 3.51 3.90 -4.90
C PHE A 155 3.52 2.37 -4.95
N ALA A 156 2.40 1.72 -4.62
CA ALA A 156 2.32 0.26 -4.65
C ALA A 156 2.50 -0.31 -6.07
N CYS A 157 1.89 0.34 -7.07
CA CYS A 157 2.07 -0.03 -8.47
C CYS A 157 3.49 0.23 -8.95
N TYR A 158 4.14 1.32 -8.53
CA TYR A 158 5.55 1.59 -8.83
C TYR A 158 6.45 0.45 -8.36
N ASN A 159 6.32 0.02 -7.10
CA ASN A 159 7.10 -1.11 -6.58
C ASN A 159 6.78 -2.44 -7.30
N GLY A 160 5.52 -2.62 -7.74
CA GLY A 160 5.15 -3.75 -8.58
C GLY A 160 5.85 -3.73 -9.93
N ILE A 161 5.91 -2.55 -10.58
CA ILE A 161 6.66 -2.36 -11.83
C ILE A 161 8.16 -2.60 -11.60
N ASP A 162 8.72 -2.19 -10.47
CA ASP A 162 10.13 -2.45 -10.14
C ASP A 162 10.45 -3.94 -10.10
N GLN A 163 9.61 -4.73 -9.42
CA GLN A 163 9.75 -6.17 -9.37
C GLN A 163 9.64 -6.80 -10.77
N ILE A 164 8.64 -6.37 -11.56
CA ILE A 164 8.46 -6.86 -12.93
C ILE A 164 9.71 -6.54 -13.77
N LEU A 165 10.24 -5.32 -13.69
CA LEU A 165 11.45 -4.92 -14.40
C LEU A 165 12.67 -5.74 -13.97
N ASN A 166 12.79 -6.05 -12.68
CA ASN A 166 13.85 -6.93 -12.17
C ASN A 166 13.73 -8.36 -12.73
N ASP A 167 12.52 -8.89 -12.82
CA ASP A 167 12.28 -10.22 -13.41
C ASP A 167 12.58 -10.25 -14.92
N TYR A 168 12.26 -9.19 -15.64
CA TYR A 168 12.62 -9.05 -17.06
C TYR A 168 14.13 -8.87 -17.25
N LYS A 169 14.78 -8.08 -16.40
CA LYS A 169 16.24 -7.91 -16.38
C LYS A 169 16.95 -9.24 -16.14
N ALA A 170 16.45 -10.07 -15.22
CA ALA A 170 16.97 -11.42 -14.98
C ALA A 170 16.84 -12.34 -16.21
N LYS A 171 15.88 -12.05 -17.10
CA LYS A 171 15.69 -12.72 -18.40
C LYS A 171 16.48 -12.06 -19.54
N GLY A 172 17.34 -11.08 -19.24
CA GLY A 172 18.14 -10.36 -20.23
C GLY A 172 17.38 -9.30 -21.03
N VAL A 173 16.18 -8.91 -20.59
CA VAL A 173 15.37 -7.85 -21.23
C VAL A 173 15.58 -6.53 -20.48
N SER A 174 16.09 -5.53 -21.19
CA SER A 174 16.32 -4.19 -20.64
C SER A 174 15.02 -3.42 -20.40
N PHE A 175 15.11 -2.35 -19.61
CA PHE A 175 14.02 -1.38 -19.40
C PHE A 175 13.46 -0.83 -20.72
N ASP A 176 14.37 -0.45 -21.63
CA ASP A 176 14.05 0.02 -22.97
C ASP A 176 13.25 -0.99 -23.79
N GLU A 177 13.68 -2.25 -23.76
CA GLU A 177 13.03 -3.33 -24.48
C GLU A 177 11.66 -3.66 -23.88
N CYS A 178 11.45 -3.48 -22.57
CA CYS A 178 10.13 -3.66 -21.96
C CYS A 178 9.09 -2.71 -22.58
N PHE A 179 9.45 -1.44 -22.78
CA PHE A 179 8.57 -0.48 -23.47
C PHE A 179 8.37 -0.83 -24.95
N LYS A 180 9.45 -1.14 -25.67
CA LYS A 180 9.40 -1.47 -27.11
C LYS A 180 8.60 -2.75 -27.40
N ASN A 181 8.71 -3.76 -26.54
CA ASN A 181 8.04 -5.05 -26.69
C ASN A 181 6.61 -5.04 -26.15
N GLY A 182 6.10 -3.90 -25.69
CA GLY A 182 4.71 -3.76 -25.24
C GLY A 182 4.41 -4.43 -23.89
N VAL A 183 5.42 -4.65 -23.03
CA VAL A 183 5.22 -5.16 -21.66
C VAL A 183 4.24 -4.27 -20.90
N PHE A 184 4.30 -2.97 -21.15
CA PHE A 184 3.43 -1.95 -20.56
C PHE A 184 2.37 -1.42 -21.53
N ALA A 185 1.99 -2.14 -22.60
CA ALA A 185 1.15 -1.59 -23.67
C ALA A 185 -0.18 -0.97 -23.17
N ASN A 186 -0.87 -1.61 -22.22
CA ASN A 186 -2.09 -1.04 -21.64
C ASN A 186 -1.80 0.10 -20.65
N LEU A 187 -0.74 -0.05 -19.85
CA LEU A 187 -0.32 0.90 -18.82
C LEU A 187 0.25 2.20 -19.41
N ASN A 188 0.95 2.14 -20.54
CA ASN A 188 1.54 3.29 -21.23
C ASN A 188 0.60 3.85 -22.32
N SER A 189 -0.65 3.41 -22.35
CA SER A 189 -1.66 3.99 -23.25
C SER A 189 -2.12 5.38 -22.79
N LYS A 190 -2.64 6.19 -23.71
CA LYS A 190 -3.12 7.56 -23.43
C LYS A 190 -4.12 7.63 -22.25
N ASP A 191 -5.00 6.65 -22.16
CA ASP A 191 -6.05 6.59 -21.13
C ASP A 191 -5.62 5.80 -19.87
N GLY A 192 -4.41 5.22 -19.91
CA GLY A 192 -3.93 4.25 -18.95
C GLY A 192 -4.74 2.94 -18.97
N MET A 193 -4.26 1.97 -18.20
CA MET A 193 -4.95 0.71 -17.99
C MET A 193 -6.08 0.92 -16.97
N LYS A 194 -7.32 0.66 -17.36
CA LYS A 194 -8.43 0.60 -16.39
C LYS A 194 -8.16 -0.50 -15.37
N THR A 195 -8.52 -0.30 -14.12
CA THR A 195 -8.36 -1.36 -13.10
C THR A 195 -9.64 -1.55 -12.32
N GLY A 196 -9.68 -2.65 -11.58
CA GLY A 196 -10.84 -3.09 -10.82
C GLY A 196 -11.03 -4.60 -10.87
N PHE A 197 -11.81 -5.09 -9.92
CA PHE A 197 -12.11 -6.51 -9.77
C PHE A 197 -12.86 -7.10 -10.96
N ASN A 198 -13.49 -6.31 -11.82
CA ASN A 198 -14.21 -6.77 -13.01
C ASN A 198 -13.33 -6.91 -14.26
N TYR A 199 -12.16 -6.28 -14.30
CA TYR A 199 -11.26 -6.35 -15.46
C TYR A 199 -10.46 -7.66 -15.47
N LYS A 200 -10.27 -8.21 -16.68
CA LYS A 200 -9.50 -9.44 -16.92
C LYS A 200 -8.41 -9.16 -17.94
N TYR A 201 -7.18 -9.47 -17.58
CA TYR A 201 -6.01 -9.26 -18.43
C TYR A 201 -5.32 -10.57 -18.78
N ARG A 202 -4.81 -10.65 -20.01
CA ARG A 202 -4.03 -11.79 -20.50
C ARG A 202 -2.55 -11.67 -20.17
N SER A 203 -2.01 -10.45 -20.21
CA SER A 203 -0.65 -10.15 -19.77
C SER A 203 -0.51 -10.38 -18.27
N GLU A 204 0.61 -10.96 -17.85
CA GLU A 204 0.96 -11.14 -16.44
C GLU A 204 1.16 -9.79 -15.73
N THR A 205 1.95 -8.91 -16.33
CA THR A 205 2.14 -7.51 -15.91
C THR A 205 0.82 -6.81 -15.63
N ASP A 206 -0.12 -6.86 -16.57
CA ASP A 206 -1.41 -6.18 -16.41
C ASP A 206 -2.26 -6.80 -15.28
N ARG A 207 -2.20 -8.13 -15.10
CA ARG A 207 -2.91 -8.81 -14.00
C ARG A 207 -2.36 -8.38 -12.64
N GLU A 208 -1.04 -8.35 -12.51
CA GLU A 208 -0.37 -7.97 -11.27
C GLU A 208 -0.66 -6.51 -10.91
N ILE A 209 -0.51 -5.60 -11.87
CA ILE A 209 -0.80 -4.18 -11.64
C ILE A 209 -2.29 -3.95 -11.38
N ASN A 210 -3.21 -4.66 -12.06
CA ASN A 210 -4.63 -4.60 -11.73
C ASN A 210 -4.90 -5.07 -10.29
N ALA A 211 -4.23 -6.13 -9.85
CA ALA A 211 -4.38 -6.65 -8.50
C ALA A 211 -3.88 -5.65 -7.44
N LEU A 212 -2.67 -5.12 -7.62
CA LEU A 212 -2.10 -4.08 -6.76
C LEU A 212 -2.98 -2.83 -6.71
N ALA A 213 -3.40 -2.32 -7.87
CA ALA A 213 -4.23 -1.13 -7.95
C ALA A 213 -5.56 -1.31 -7.19
N SER A 214 -6.21 -2.44 -7.40
CA SER A 214 -7.51 -2.77 -6.80
C SER A 214 -7.44 -2.99 -5.29
N MET A 215 -6.26 -3.24 -4.72
CA MET A 215 -6.06 -3.38 -3.27
C MET A 215 -6.15 -2.05 -2.53
N PHE A 216 -5.59 -0.99 -3.13
CA PHE A 216 -5.40 0.31 -2.49
C PHE A 216 -6.42 1.35 -2.96
N SER A 217 -6.96 1.21 -4.17
CA SER A 217 -8.02 2.07 -4.69
C SER A 217 -9.13 1.25 -5.34
N ARG A 218 -10.34 1.84 -5.40
CA ARG A 218 -11.57 1.13 -5.78
C ARG A 218 -12.28 1.81 -6.95
N GLY A 219 -13.15 1.04 -7.60
CA GLY A 219 -14.07 1.55 -8.60
C GLY A 219 -13.37 1.90 -9.91
N ASN A 220 -13.89 2.92 -10.59
CA ASN A 220 -13.43 3.32 -11.92
C ASN A 220 -12.14 4.15 -11.83
N ILE A 221 -11.00 3.47 -11.77
CA ILE A 221 -9.68 4.11 -11.83
C ILE A 221 -8.88 3.63 -13.04
N SER A 222 -7.91 4.44 -13.45
CA SER A 222 -6.90 4.09 -14.46
C SER A 222 -5.50 4.19 -13.86
N VAL A 223 -4.60 3.29 -14.26
CA VAL A 223 -3.18 3.30 -13.92
C VAL A 223 -2.37 3.61 -15.17
N TYR A 224 -1.44 4.56 -15.08
CA TYR A 224 -0.53 4.90 -16.15
C TYR A 224 0.92 4.68 -15.71
N VAL A 225 1.73 4.10 -16.59
CA VAL A 225 3.19 3.97 -16.40
C VAL A 225 3.85 4.75 -17.53
N GLY A 226 4.62 5.77 -17.17
CA GLY A 226 5.33 6.63 -18.13
C GLY A 226 6.84 6.56 -17.92
N ARG A 227 7.58 6.91 -18.97
CA ARG A 227 9.04 7.12 -18.92
C ARG A 227 9.35 8.55 -18.54
N THR A 228 10.44 8.75 -17.82
CA THR A 228 10.92 10.06 -17.40
C THR A 228 12.43 9.97 -17.13
N GLU A 229 13.06 11.12 -16.95
CA GLU A 229 14.44 11.21 -16.48
C GLU A 229 14.45 11.85 -15.08
N ILE A 230 15.21 11.26 -14.16
CA ILE A 230 15.47 11.84 -12.83
C ILE A 230 16.99 11.76 -12.62
N ASP A 231 17.63 12.88 -12.29
CA ASP A 231 19.09 13.03 -12.16
C ASP A 231 19.90 12.53 -13.38
N GLY A 232 19.42 12.77 -14.60
CA GLY A 232 20.09 12.28 -15.81
C GLY A 232 19.96 10.77 -16.04
N LYS A 233 19.14 10.07 -15.23
CA LYS A 233 18.89 8.63 -15.37
C LYS A 233 17.48 8.39 -15.90
N ASP A 234 17.42 7.67 -17.01
CA ASP A 234 16.18 7.16 -17.57
C ASP A 234 15.51 6.21 -16.57
N THR A 235 14.24 6.48 -16.30
CA THR A 235 13.44 5.81 -15.28
C THR A 235 11.95 5.90 -15.63
N TYR A 236 11.09 5.53 -14.70
CA TYR A 236 9.65 5.54 -14.87
C TYR A 236 8.95 6.25 -13.71
N PHE A 237 7.68 6.55 -13.95
CA PHE A 237 6.75 7.02 -12.94
C PHE A 237 5.41 6.30 -13.13
N VAL A 238 4.61 6.32 -12.08
CA VAL A 238 3.26 5.76 -12.07
C VAL A 238 2.27 6.83 -11.66
N GLN A 239 1.16 6.91 -12.38
CA GLN A 239 0.00 7.71 -12.01
C GLN A 239 -1.23 6.84 -11.85
N VAL A 240 -2.13 7.26 -10.95
CA VAL A 240 -3.43 6.62 -10.73
C VAL A 240 -4.50 7.70 -10.74
N LYS A 241 -5.43 7.58 -11.68
CA LYS A 241 -6.53 8.54 -11.87
C LYS A 241 -7.84 7.96 -11.38
N ASP A 242 -8.53 8.69 -10.51
CA ASP A 242 -9.96 8.45 -10.30
C ASP A 242 -10.74 9.04 -11.48
N ASN A 243 -11.21 8.17 -12.38
CA ASN A 243 -11.90 8.58 -13.61
C ASN A 243 -13.22 9.32 -13.34
N ARG A 244 -13.74 9.28 -12.11
CA ARG A 244 -14.94 10.03 -11.73
C ARG A 244 -14.65 11.47 -11.33
N THR A 245 -13.56 11.69 -10.60
CA THR A 245 -13.22 13.02 -10.08
C THR A 245 -12.17 13.74 -10.91
N GLY A 246 -11.45 13.01 -11.77
CA GLY A 246 -10.30 13.52 -12.51
C GLY A 246 -9.05 13.67 -11.66
N LYS A 247 -9.10 13.41 -10.35
CA LYS A 247 -7.94 13.51 -9.45
C LYS A 247 -6.89 12.46 -9.81
N VAL A 248 -5.64 12.88 -9.77
CA VAL A 248 -4.48 12.05 -10.12
C VAL A 248 -3.55 11.96 -8.92
N GLY A 249 -3.32 10.75 -8.44
CA GLY A 249 -2.17 10.46 -7.58
C GLY A 249 -0.97 10.03 -8.42
N GLN A 250 0.24 10.27 -7.92
CA GLN A 250 1.49 10.03 -8.65
C GLN A 250 2.56 9.48 -7.71
N TYR A 251 3.47 8.68 -8.27
CA TYR A 251 4.74 8.35 -7.65
C TYR A 251 5.82 8.13 -8.73
N PRO A 252 7.06 8.62 -8.55
CA PRO A 252 7.50 9.44 -7.42
C PRO A 252 6.85 10.83 -7.43
N HIS A 253 7.05 11.62 -6.37
CA HIS A 253 6.38 12.92 -6.14
C HIS A 253 4.85 12.81 -5.91
N PRO A 254 4.42 12.41 -4.69
CA PRO A 254 3.00 12.38 -4.31
C PRO A 254 2.36 13.77 -4.36
N THR A 255 1.26 13.93 -5.10
CA THR A 255 0.64 15.25 -5.34
C THR A 255 -0.69 15.41 -4.60
N ASP A 256 -1.18 16.65 -4.49
CA ASP A 256 -2.47 16.98 -3.90
C ASP A 256 -3.70 16.55 -4.74
N GLY A 257 -3.48 15.84 -5.85
CA GLY A 257 -4.51 15.36 -6.75
C GLY A 257 -4.61 16.12 -8.07
N THR A 258 -3.79 17.17 -8.26
CA THR A 258 -3.85 18.07 -9.41
C THR A 258 -2.82 17.78 -10.52
N ALA A 259 -2.01 16.74 -10.37
CA ALA A 259 -0.99 16.36 -11.35
C ALA A 259 -1.55 16.21 -12.78
N GLU A 260 -0.79 16.69 -13.77
CA GLU A 260 -1.09 16.47 -15.18
C GLU A 260 -1.02 14.98 -15.53
N TRP A 261 -2.10 14.43 -16.09
CA TRP A 261 -2.16 13.02 -16.48
C TRP A 261 -1.28 12.71 -17.70
N GLY A 262 -0.45 11.67 -17.62
CA GLY A 262 0.39 11.16 -18.70
C GLY A 262 1.84 11.67 -18.68
N LYS A 263 2.20 12.52 -17.71
CA LYS A 263 3.56 13.07 -17.54
C LYS A 263 3.90 13.13 -16.05
N LEU A 264 5.17 12.91 -15.68
CA LEU A 264 5.63 13.20 -14.33
C LEU A 264 5.54 14.71 -14.08
N ASP A 265 4.60 15.10 -13.24
CA ASP A 265 4.37 16.49 -12.88
C ASP A 265 5.07 16.81 -11.56
N LEU A 266 6.19 17.53 -11.64
CA LEU A 266 7.00 17.98 -10.49
C LEU A 266 6.64 19.39 -10.03
N ASP A 267 5.73 20.06 -10.74
CA ASP A 267 5.26 21.41 -10.42
C ASP A 267 3.89 21.38 -9.74
N ALA A 268 3.19 20.25 -9.81
CA ALA A 268 2.04 19.96 -8.99
C ALA A 268 2.35 20.17 -7.49
N PRO A 269 1.44 20.78 -6.72
CA PRO A 269 1.62 20.88 -5.28
C PRO A 269 1.76 19.49 -4.64
N LEU A 270 2.74 19.37 -3.75
CA LEU A 270 2.93 18.17 -2.95
C LEU A 270 1.66 17.87 -2.15
N TYR A 271 1.31 16.59 -2.07
CA TYR A 271 0.31 16.13 -1.13
C TYR A 271 0.76 16.54 0.27
N ASN A 272 -0.08 17.26 1.02
CA ASN A 272 0.28 17.71 2.38
C ASN A 272 0.68 16.50 3.24
N THR A 273 1.99 16.34 3.41
CA THR A 273 2.61 15.21 4.06
C THR A 273 2.64 15.48 5.56
N ASN A 274 1.52 15.21 6.24
CA ASN A 274 1.52 15.06 7.70
C ASN A 274 2.30 13.78 8.05
N TYR A 275 3.63 13.89 8.06
CA TYR A 275 4.51 12.79 8.39
C TYR A 275 4.25 12.37 9.84
N SER A 276 4.16 11.06 10.08
CA SER A 276 4.17 10.55 11.45
C SER A 276 5.55 10.77 12.07
N GLU A 277 5.62 10.81 13.40
CA GLU A 277 6.89 10.86 14.13
C GLU A 277 7.81 9.70 13.68
N SER A 278 7.27 8.50 13.54
CA SER A 278 8.00 7.35 12.99
C SER A 278 8.61 7.59 11.61
N ASN A 279 7.93 8.34 10.72
CA ASN A 279 8.47 8.64 9.40
C ASN A 279 9.61 9.67 9.49
N LEU A 280 9.47 10.64 10.39
CA LEU A 280 10.48 11.66 10.65
C LEU A 280 11.74 11.01 11.26
N ASP A 281 11.57 10.10 12.23
CA ASP A 281 12.67 9.37 12.87
C ASP A 281 13.40 8.46 11.87
N LEU A 282 12.66 7.74 11.02
CA LEU A 282 13.25 6.92 9.95
C LEU A 282 14.04 7.79 8.97
N ALA A 283 13.49 8.93 8.55
CA ALA A 283 14.21 9.86 7.67
C ALA A 283 15.45 10.47 8.33
N ALA A 284 15.40 10.76 9.64
CA ALA A 284 16.54 11.25 10.40
C ALA A 284 17.65 10.20 10.46
N SER A 285 17.30 8.94 10.69
CA SER A 285 18.26 7.84 10.72
C SER A 285 18.85 7.53 9.35
N ASP A 286 18.04 7.54 8.29
CA ASP A 286 18.54 7.40 6.92
C ASP A 286 19.53 8.53 6.56
N ALA A 287 19.21 9.78 6.93
CA ALA A 287 20.12 10.91 6.72
C ALA A 287 21.39 10.83 7.59
N HIS A 288 21.27 10.37 8.84
CA HIS A 288 22.41 10.16 9.73
C HIS A 288 23.40 9.16 9.13
N ASN A 289 22.92 8.00 8.68
CA ASN A 289 23.74 7.00 7.99
C ASN A 289 24.40 7.57 6.71
N CYS A 290 23.68 8.40 5.94
CA CYS A 290 24.27 9.06 4.77
C CYS A 290 25.45 9.98 5.14
N VAL A 291 25.35 10.73 6.24
CA VAL A 291 26.45 11.58 6.71
C VAL A 291 27.62 10.72 7.18
N GLU A 292 27.37 9.65 7.95
CA GLU A 292 28.43 8.72 8.38
C GLU A 292 29.18 8.10 7.19
N ASP A 293 28.43 7.58 6.21
CA ASP A 293 29.00 6.95 5.02
C ASP A 293 29.83 7.95 4.21
N TYR A 294 29.36 9.19 4.09
CA TYR A 294 30.10 10.25 3.40
C TYR A 294 31.41 10.61 4.11
N LEU A 295 31.35 10.86 5.42
CA LEU A 295 32.53 11.17 6.23
C LEU A 295 33.58 10.06 6.12
N LYS A 296 33.14 8.79 6.19
CA LYS A 296 34.02 7.63 6.05
C LYS A 296 34.61 7.50 4.65
N ALA A 297 33.82 7.75 3.61
CA ALA A 297 34.28 7.68 2.22
C ALA A 297 35.33 8.75 1.89
N GLU A 298 35.15 9.96 2.42
CA GLU A 298 36.05 11.09 2.19
C GLU A 298 37.20 11.17 3.21
N GLY A 299 37.19 10.34 4.26
CA GLY A 299 38.20 10.38 5.33
C GLY A 299 38.14 11.66 6.16
N LEU A 300 36.94 12.22 6.32
CA LEU A 300 36.67 13.47 7.03
C LEU A 300 36.07 13.19 8.41
N ASP A 301 36.28 14.11 9.35
CA ASP A 301 35.44 14.23 10.53
C ASP A 301 34.32 15.26 10.31
N TYR A 302 33.35 15.31 11.21
CA TYR A 302 32.21 16.23 11.08
C TYR A 302 32.64 17.71 11.06
N GLN A 303 33.71 18.07 11.79
CA GLN A 303 34.21 19.45 11.78
C GLN A 303 34.79 19.81 10.41
N SER A 304 35.52 18.89 9.79
CA SER A 304 36.08 19.03 8.45
C SER A 304 34.99 19.11 7.38
N LEU A 305 33.87 18.41 7.56
CA LEU A 305 32.69 18.54 6.67
C LEU A 305 32.14 19.97 6.68
N LEU A 306 32.03 20.58 7.86
CA LEU A 306 31.53 21.96 8.01
C LEU A 306 32.49 23.01 7.40
N GLU A 307 33.77 22.71 7.32
CA GLU A 307 34.80 23.63 6.83
C GLU A 307 35.06 23.50 5.33
N ASN A 308 34.82 22.32 4.74
CA ASN A 308 35.20 22.00 3.36
C ASN A 308 34.03 21.93 2.37
N ASP A 309 32.78 21.83 2.83
CA ASP A 309 31.60 21.68 1.96
C ASP A 309 30.58 22.80 2.24
N ASP A 310 29.83 23.21 1.21
CA ASP A 310 28.68 24.11 1.37
C ASP A 310 27.48 23.31 1.90
N PHE A 311 27.62 22.80 3.13
CA PHE A 311 26.73 21.82 3.73
C PHE A 311 25.47 22.49 4.28
N GLN A 312 24.43 22.57 3.45
CA GLN A 312 23.17 23.24 3.74
C GLN A 312 22.43 22.61 4.92
N ALA A 313 22.55 21.30 5.12
CA ALA A 313 21.91 20.63 6.25
C ALA A 313 22.43 21.13 7.61
N ALA A 314 23.65 21.68 7.68
CA ALA A 314 24.18 22.30 8.90
C ALA A 314 23.79 23.78 9.06
N SER A 315 23.11 24.37 8.08
CA SER A 315 22.65 25.74 8.15
C SER A 315 21.43 25.89 9.08
N LYS A 316 21.13 27.14 9.46
CA LYS A 316 19.91 27.49 10.22
C LYS A 316 18.61 27.16 9.47
N ASP A 317 18.67 27.15 8.14
CA ASP A 317 17.51 26.94 7.27
C ASP A 317 17.32 25.43 7.00
N GLY A 318 18.40 24.65 7.12
CA GLY A 318 18.45 23.21 6.88
C GLY A 318 18.41 22.86 5.39
N LEU A 319 18.60 21.58 5.09
CA LEU A 319 18.47 21.04 3.75
C LEU A 319 17.00 20.70 3.49
N LYS A 320 16.36 21.42 2.56
CA LYS A 320 15.03 21.05 2.08
C LYS A 320 15.15 19.92 1.06
N ILE A 321 14.50 18.80 1.34
CA ILE A 321 14.42 17.65 0.43
C ILE A 321 13.51 18.00 -0.75
N ASP A 322 14.04 17.88 -1.97
CA ASP A 322 13.37 18.32 -3.19
C ASP A 322 13.85 17.49 -4.39
N MET A 323 12.91 16.94 -5.17
CA MET A 323 13.28 16.15 -6.34
C MET A 323 13.91 16.98 -7.48
N LYS A 324 13.73 18.30 -7.46
CA LYS A 324 14.29 19.23 -8.45
C LYS A 324 15.64 19.81 -8.04
N ALA A 325 16.10 19.54 -6.81
CA ALA A 325 17.33 20.13 -6.31
C ALA A 325 18.57 19.58 -7.04
N SER A 326 19.46 20.49 -7.44
CA SER A 326 20.79 20.18 -7.96
C SER A 326 21.80 20.41 -6.85
N LEU A 327 22.14 19.33 -6.14
CA LEU A 327 23.00 19.36 -4.95
C LEU A 327 24.32 18.63 -5.23
N THR A 328 25.32 18.91 -4.41
CA THR A 328 26.65 18.27 -4.43
C THR A 328 26.99 17.74 -3.03
N GLY A 329 28.12 17.03 -2.93
CA GLY A 329 28.67 16.60 -1.64
C GLY A 329 27.70 15.78 -0.79
N CYS A 330 27.74 16.01 0.52
CA CYS A 330 26.93 15.28 1.49
C CYS A 330 25.42 15.55 1.31
N ASP A 331 25.03 16.81 1.02
CA ASP A 331 23.63 17.17 0.80
C ASP A 331 22.99 16.41 -0.36
N LYS A 332 23.76 16.15 -1.43
CA LYS A 332 23.28 15.34 -2.55
C LYS A 332 22.93 13.92 -2.10
N ILE A 333 23.77 13.31 -1.29
CA ILE A 333 23.58 11.93 -0.80
C ILE A 333 22.33 11.86 0.07
N ILE A 334 22.16 12.82 0.99
CA ILE A 334 20.96 12.93 1.83
C ILE A 334 19.72 13.11 0.96
N ASN A 335 19.74 14.05 0.01
CA ASN A 335 18.58 14.31 -0.85
C ASN A 335 18.24 13.11 -1.73
N ASP A 336 19.21 12.48 -2.39
CA ASP A 336 18.98 11.31 -3.24
C ASP A 336 18.36 10.14 -2.46
N LYS A 337 18.78 9.95 -1.20
CA LYS A 337 18.23 8.95 -0.31
C LYS A 337 16.78 9.23 0.07
N LEU A 338 16.42 10.49 0.32
CA LEU A 338 15.14 10.85 0.94
C LEU A 338 14.06 11.31 -0.06
N LYS A 339 14.43 11.92 -1.19
CA LYS A 339 13.52 12.69 -2.06
C LYS A 339 12.33 11.92 -2.62
N PHE A 340 12.43 10.60 -2.76
CA PHE A 340 11.33 9.78 -3.26
C PHE A 340 10.19 9.58 -2.24
N ASN A 341 10.49 9.62 -0.93
CA ASN A 341 9.53 9.32 0.13
C ASN A 341 9.25 10.52 1.05
N TYR A 342 10.18 11.47 1.13
CA TYR A 342 10.20 12.53 2.13
C TYR A 342 10.32 13.93 1.51
N GLU A 343 9.87 14.10 0.27
CA GLU A 343 9.91 15.40 -0.42
C GLU A 343 9.20 16.51 0.37
N GLY A 344 9.83 17.68 0.44
CA GLY A 344 9.38 18.83 1.22
C GLY A 344 9.80 18.80 2.69
N MET A 345 10.31 17.69 3.21
CA MET A 345 10.91 17.62 4.55
C MET A 345 12.17 18.50 4.64
N ILE A 346 12.48 19.00 5.84
CA ILE A 346 13.73 19.71 6.11
C ILE A 346 14.62 18.83 7.01
N VAL A 347 15.89 18.70 6.65
CA VAL A 347 16.92 17.98 7.41
C VAL A 347 17.91 18.97 8.01
N TYR A 348 18.18 18.81 9.30
CA TYR A 348 19.18 19.56 10.05
C TYR A 348 20.23 18.60 10.57
N VAL A 349 21.50 18.93 10.40
CA VAL A 349 22.63 18.17 10.94
C VAL A 349 23.44 19.08 11.83
N SER A 350 23.52 18.74 13.12
CA SER A 350 24.15 19.61 14.12
C SER A 350 25.14 18.83 14.99
N LYS A 351 26.10 19.55 15.57
CA LYS A 351 27.06 18.97 16.51
C LYS A 351 26.35 18.48 17.76
N MET A 352 26.71 17.28 18.23
CA MET A 352 26.20 16.80 19.51
C MET A 352 26.73 17.62 20.69
N PRO A 353 25.94 17.85 21.74
CA PRO A 353 26.43 18.44 22.98
C PRO A 353 27.44 17.49 23.64
N SER A 354 28.67 17.96 23.84
CA SER A 354 29.86 17.20 24.29
C SER A 354 29.77 16.48 25.64
N ASN A 355 28.62 16.51 26.35
CA ASN A 355 28.57 16.26 27.79
C ASN A 355 27.54 15.19 28.22
N LYS A 356 26.86 14.48 27.31
CA LYS A 356 25.73 13.61 27.73
C LYS A 356 25.62 12.22 27.12
N TYR A 357 26.44 11.84 26.15
CA TYR A 357 26.21 10.59 25.43
C TYR A 357 27.49 9.86 25.01
N VAL A 358 27.48 8.53 25.10
CA VAL A 358 28.52 7.63 24.58
C VAL A 358 28.09 7.18 23.18
N PHE A 359 28.00 8.11 22.24
CA PHE A 359 27.74 7.78 20.84
C PHE A 359 29.05 7.75 20.05
N TRP A 360 29.05 6.96 18.97
CA TRP A 360 30.19 6.78 18.08
C TRP A 360 30.36 7.93 17.07
N THR A 361 29.52 8.96 17.13
CA THR A 361 29.51 10.12 16.22
C THR A 361 29.37 11.46 16.95
N ASP A 362 29.96 12.49 16.34
CA ASP A 362 30.01 13.87 16.88
C ASP A 362 28.81 14.74 16.47
N PHE A 363 27.83 14.17 15.77
CA PHE A 363 26.68 14.90 15.22
C PHE A 363 25.36 14.17 15.45
N MET A 364 24.27 14.93 15.39
CA MET A 364 22.91 14.42 15.37
C MET A 364 22.18 14.97 14.14
N VAL A 365 21.17 14.24 13.70
CA VAL A 365 20.27 14.64 12.62
C VAL A 365 18.88 14.89 13.20
N GLN A 366 18.26 16.00 12.82
CA GLN A 366 16.87 16.29 13.09
C GLN A 366 16.13 16.49 11.77
N THR A 367 14.98 15.86 11.63
CA THR A 367 14.07 16.09 10.51
C THR A 367 12.87 16.90 10.97
N LYS A 368 12.29 17.68 10.05
CA LYS A 368 11.13 18.51 10.33
C LYS A 368 10.12 18.45 9.19
N ASP A 369 8.86 18.23 9.56
CA ASP A 369 7.73 18.45 8.68
C ASP A 369 7.36 19.95 8.72
N PRO A 370 7.58 20.72 7.63
CA PRO A 370 7.27 22.15 7.64
C PRO A 370 5.76 22.45 7.73
N ALA A 371 4.89 21.51 7.36
CA ALA A 371 3.44 21.71 7.40
C ALA A 371 2.86 21.57 8.81
N THR A 372 3.43 20.68 9.62
CA THR A 372 2.93 20.41 10.99
C THR A 372 3.84 20.91 12.11
N GLY A 373 5.11 21.19 11.80
CA GLY A 373 6.14 21.55 12.77
C GLY A 373 6.66 20.37 13.60
N LYS A 374 6.17 19.15 13.35
CA LYS A 374 6.69 17.94 14.00
C LYS A 374 8.13 17.68 13.60
N THR A 375 8.87 17.06 14.51
CA THR A 375 10.28 16.72 14.32
C THR A 375 10.54 15.26 14.66
N GLY A 376 11.50 14.66 13.98
CA GLY A 376 12.15 13.40 14.36
C GLY A 376 13.65 13.62 14.52
N GLN A 377 14.37 12.66 15.10
CA GLN A 377 15.80 12.81 15.32
C GLN A 377 16.56 11.47 15.33
N ASP A 378 17.86 11.51 15.05
CA ASP A 378 18.75 10.37 15.21
C ASP A 378 20.15 10.86 15.63
N PRO A 379 20.80 10.24 16.65
CA PRO A 379 20.29 9.16 17.49
C PRO A 379 19.16 9.60 18.43
N GLN A 380 18.27 8.65 18.75
CA GLN A 380 17.17 8.85 19.70
C GLN A 380 17.69 8.97 21.15
N PRO A 381 17.25 9.99 21.93
CA PRO A 381 17.69 10.18 23.32
C PRO A 381 17.29 9.04 24.26
N GLU A 382 16.21 8.31 23.94
CA GLU A 382 15.58 7.33 24.85
C GLU A 382 16.21 5.93 24.83
N LEU A 383 17.15 5.64 23.93
CA LEU A 383 17.93 4.39 23.94
C LEU A 383 19.12 4.41 24.92
N VAL A 384 19.23 5.43 25.76
CA VAL A 384 20.45 5.74 26.55
C VAL A 384 20.40 5.23 27.99
N LEU A 385 19.32 4.57 28.43
CA LEU A 385 19.29 3.90 29.74
C LEU A 385 18.58 2.55 29.67
N ARG A 386 19.30 1.53 29.23
CA ARG A 386 19.18 0.16 29.76
C ARG A 386 20.55 -0.50 29.89
#